data_AF-A0A370MV51-F1
#
_entry.id   AF-A0A370MV51-F1
#
_cell.length_a   1.000
_cell.length_b   1.000
_cell.length_c   1.000
_cell.angle_alpha   90.00
_cell.angle_beta   90.00
_cell.angle_gamma   90.00
#
_symmetry.space_group_name_H-M   'P 1'
#
loop_
_entity.id
_entity.type
_entity.pdbx_description
1 polymer ?
#
loop_
_entity_poly.entity_id
_entity_poly.type
_entity_poly.pdbx_seq_one_letter_code
_entity_poly.pdbx_strand_id
1 'polypeptide(L)'
;MHKCSRQWGAALLISAMPLAVQAQGVAAGAPVQSQPDMTPASASKADSKAQKQALKAQCKAERKQARQVRNAELQNLQRNGYGPQAAPDQYPENLLNAERKSAPQKTAPAVPASSN
;
A
#
# COMPACT_ATOMS: atom_id res chain seq x y z
N MET A 1 -17.10 30.71 20.35
CA MET A 1 -16.13 30.58 19.23
C MET A 1 -14.72 30.57 19.81
N HIS A 2 -14.12 29.40 19.99
CA HIS A 2 -12.72 29.30 20.44
C HIS A 2 -11.89 28.68 19.30
N LYS A 3 -11.16 29.56 18.60
CA LYS A 3 -10.21 29.19 17.55
C LYS A 3 -8.92 28.73 18.23
N CYS A 4 -8.65 27.43 18.23
CA CYS A 4 -7.38 26.88 18.69
C CYS A 4 -6.42 26.83 17.50
N SER A 5 -5.50 27.80 17.42
CA SER A 5 -4.40 27.80 16.47
C SER A 5 -3.34 26.80 16.92
N ARG A 6 -3.06 25.79 16.10
CA ARG A 6 -1.88 24.93 16.27
C ARG A 6 -0.86 25.33 15.21
N GLN A 7 0.01 26.25 15.60
CA GLN A 7 1.32 26.40 14.98
C GLN A 7 2.20 25.25 15.47
N TRP A 8 2.60 24.35 14.59
CA TRP A 8 3.69 23.40 14.84
C TRP A 8 4.73 23.68 13.76
N GLY A 9 5.86 24.20 14.22
CA GLY A 9 6.92 24.74 13.39
C GLY A 9 7.78 23.68 12.71
N ALA A 10 8.57 24.23 11.78
CA ALA A 10 9.91 23.84 11.36
C ALA A 10 10.15 22.41 10.83
N ALA A 11 10.26 22.36 9.51
CA ALA A 11 11.46 21.94 8.76
C ALA A 11 12.45 21.01 9.48
N LEU A 12 12.66 19.82 8.90
CA LEU A 12 14.00 19.23 8.80
C LEU A 12 14.08 18.26 7.62
N LEU A 13 14.80 18.72 6.58
CA LEU A 13 15.27 17.93 5.45
C LEU A 13 16.34 16.95 5.95
N ILE A 14 16.10 15.65 5.81
CA ILE A 14 17.14 14.63 5.99
C ILE A 14 17.42 14.01 4.62
N SER A 15 18.43 14.59 3.98
CA SER A 15 19.22 13.98 2.91
C SER A 15 20.05 12.84 3.50
N ALA A 16 19.95 11.61 2.95
CA ALA A 16 21.00 10.59 3.05
C ALA A 16 20.79 9.45 2.02
N MET A 17 21.56 9.54 0.93
CA MET A 17 22.17 8.50 0.07
C MET A 17 21.55 7.09 -0.07
N PRO A 18 21.39 6.57 -1.31
CA PRO A 18 21.11 5.15 -1.54
C PRO A 18 22.37 4.30 -1.34
N LEU A 19 22.25 3.25 -0.52
CA LEU A 19 23.29 2.24 -0.32
C LEU A 19 23.38 1.36 -1.58
N ALA A 20 24.55 1.38 -2.24
CA ALA A 20 24.83 0.56 -3.41
C ALA A 20 24.73 -0.93 -3.08
N VAL A 21 23.97 -1.65 -3.90
CA VAL A 21 23.88 -3.11 -3.90
C VAL A 21 25.21 -3.66 -4.45
N GLN A 22 25.87 -4.54 -3.70
CA GLN A 22 26.90 -5.42 -4.26
C GLN A 22 26.48 -6.86 -3.99
N ALA A 23 26.01 -7.49 -5.06
CA ALA A 23 25.96 -8.93 -5.21
C ALA A 23 27.32 -9.40 -5.72
N GLN A 24 27.84 -10.52 -5.19
CA GLN A 24 28.54 -11.61 -5.90
C GLN A 24 29.36 -12.47 -4.92
N GLY A 25 29.35 -13.79 -5.13
CA GLY A 25 30.40 -14.68 -4.63
C GLY A 25 29.94 -16.03 -4.09
N VAL A 26 29.60 -16.96 -4.98
CA VAL A 26 29.60 -18.41 -4.70
C VAL A 26 31.04 -18.88 -4.48
N ALA A 27 31.32 -19.57 -3.37
CA ALA A 27 32.37 -20.61 -3.29
C ALA A 27 32.23 -21.44 -2.02
N ALA A 28 32.33 -22.76 -2.20
CA ALA A 28 32.32 -23.78 -1.17
C ALA A 28 33.59 -23.74 -0.29
N GLY A 29 33.45 -24.10 0.98
CA GLY A 29 34.57 -24.31 1.91
C GLY A 29 34.18 -24.02 3.35
N ALA A 30 34.27 -25.03 4.22
CA ALA A 30 33.80 -25.05 5.61
C ALA A 30 34.29 -23.90 6.52
N PRO A 31 33.62 -23.67 7.67
CA PRO A 31 34.28 -23.13 8.84
C PRO A 31 34.19 -24.07 10.04
N VAL A 32 35.35 -24.56 10.50
CA VAL A 32 35.58 -24.82 11.92
C VAL A 32 36.36 -23.63 12.45
N GLN A 33 35.72 -22.80 13.27
CA GLN A 33 36.43 -21.88 14.14
C GLN A 33 35.67 -21.71 15.45
N SER A 34 36.34 -22.13 16.52
CA SER A 34 35.91 -22.11 17.91
C SER A 34 35.83 -20.69 18.48
N GLN A 35 34.77 -20.44 19.27
CA GLN A 35 34.58 -19.55 20.44
C GLN A 35 35.28 -18.16 20.52
N PRO A 36 34.58 -17.14 21.06
CA PRO A 36 34.46 -17.06 22.51
C PRO A 36 33.04 -16.80 23.02
N ASP A 37 32.80 -17.34 24.21
CA ASP A 37 31.66 -17.10 25.06
C ASP A 37 31.69 -15.64 25.51
N MET A 38 30.80 -14.83 24.95
CA MET A 38 30.35 -13.57 25.55
C MET A 38 28.87 -13.41 25.21
N THR A 39 28.01 -13.89 26.11
CA THR A 39 26.58 -13.60 26.08
C THR A 39 26.28 -12.26 26.75
N PRO A 40 25.95 -11.19 26.02
CA PRO A 40 25.01 -10.20 26.50
C PRO A 40 23.59 -10.71 26.16
N ALA A 41 23.11 -11.73 26.88
CA ALA A 41 21.81 -12.37 26.61
C ALA A 41 20.57 -11.51 26.95
N SER A 42 20.70 -10.18 27.00
CA SER A 42 19.58 -9.29 27.35
C SER A 42 19.33 -8.13 26.38
N ALA A 43 20.22 -7.84 25.42
CA ALA A 43 19.99 -6.77 24.43
C ALA A 43 19.20 -7.26 23.20
N SER A 44 19.49 -8.47 22.71
CA SER A 44 18.94 -9.00 21.45
C SER A 44 17.41 -9.22 21.45
N LYS A 45 16.80 -9.50 22.61
CA LYS A 45 15.33 -9.71 22.70
C LYS A 45 14.53 -8.41 22.68
N ALA A 46 15.09 -7.31 23.20
CA ALA A 46 14.43 -6.01 23.20
C ALA A 46 14.42 -5.39 21.79
N ASP A 47 15.56 -5.46 21.09
CA ASP A 47 15.68 -5.02 19.68
C ASP A 47 14.79 -5.84 18.74
N SER A 48 14.71 -7.16 18.94
CA SER A 48 13.82 -8.03 18.19
C SER A 48 12.33 -7.68 18.40
N LYS A 49 11.95 -7.25 19.61
CA LYS A 49 10.56 -6.85 19.92
C LYS A 49 10.22 -5.51 19.28
N ALA A 50 11.14 -4.54 19.30
CA ALA A 50 10.99 -3.25 18.64
C ALA A 50 10.89 -3.41 17.10
N GLN A 51 11.78 -4.21 16.49
CA GLN A 51 11.74 -4.52 15.06
C GLN A 51 10.45 -5.23 14.67
N LYS A 52 9.98 -6.20 15.48
CA LYS A 52 8.70 -6.89 15.25
C LYS A 52 7.50 -5.95 15.37
N GLN A 53 7.54 -4.95 16.24
CA GLN A 53 6.50 -3.91 16.32
C GLN A 53 6.52 -3.00 15.10
N ALA A 54 7.69 -2.58 14.62
CA ALA A 54 7.84 -1.78 13.41
C ALA A 54 7.28 -2.52 12.17
N LEU A 55 7.64 -3.79 11.98
CA LEU A 55 7.09 -4.62 10.90
C LEU A 55 5.56 -4.78 11.00
N LYS A 56 5.03 -5.00 12.21
CA LYS A 56 3.57 -5.05 12.42
C LYS A 56 2.88 -3.74 12.07
N ALA A 57 3.51 -2.59 12.35
CA ALA A 57 2.97 -1.29 12.00
C ALA A 57 2.93 -1.10 10.47
N GLN A 58 4.01 -1.48 9.78
CA GLN A 58 4.08 -1.47 8.31
C GLN A 58 2.99 -2.36 7.69
N CYS A 59 2.91 -3.64 8.09
CA CYS A 59 1.89 -4.55 7.55
C CYS A 59 0.46 -4.09 7.85
N LYS A 60 0.24 -3.30 8.92
CA LYS A 60 -1.08 -2.68 9.18
C LYS A 60 -1.36 -1.52 8.23
N ALA A 61 -0.37 -0.69 7.92
CA ALA A 61 -0.50 0.39 6.96
C ALA A 61 -0.81 -0.15 5.56
N GLU A 62 -0.04 -1.14 5.11
CA GLU A 62 -0.24 -1.81 3.81
C GLU A 62 -1.63 -2.46 3.71
N ARG A 63 -2.08 -3.17 4.75
CA ARG A 63 -3.44 -3.74 4.78
C ARG A 63 -4.53 -2.67 4.71
N LYS A 64 -4.33 -1.50 5.33
CA LYS A 64 -5.30 -0.40 5.23
C LYS A 64 -5.33 0.17 3.81
N GLN A 65 -4.18 0.36 3.17
CA GLN A 65 -4.11 0.81 1.78
C GLN A 65 -4.78 -0.19 0.84
N ALA A 66 -4.49 -1.49 0.97
CA ALA A 66 -5.12 -2.53 0.17
C ALA A 66 -6.65 -2.57 0.34
N ARG A 67 -7.14 -2.36 1.58
CA ARG A 67 -8.59 -2.23 1.83
C ARG A 67 -9.18 -1.00 1.18
N GLN A 68 -8.49 0.14 1.21
CA GLN A 68 -8.96 1.36 0.56
C GLN A 68 -9.08 1.17 -0.96
N VAL A 69 -8.08 0.53 -1.59
CA VAL A 69 -8.11 0.23 -3.03
C VAL A 69 -9.29 -0.70 -3.36
N ARG A 70 -9.41 -1.85 -2.68
CA ARG A 70 -10.55 -2.78 -2.92
C ARG A 70 -11.90 -2.14 -2.65
N ASN A 71 -12.01 -1.33 -1.60
CA ASN A 71 -13.27 -0.65 -1.27
C ASN A 71 -13.61 0.41 -2.33
N ALA A 72 -12.63 1.13 -2.87
CA ALA A 72 -12.86 2.10 -3.92
C ALA A 72 -13.35 1.44 -5.22
N GLU A 73 -12.73 0.32 -5.62
CA GLU A 73 -13.17 -0.49 -6.76
C GLU A 73 -14.60 -1.02 -6.55
N LEU A 74 -14.87 -1.61 -5.39
CA LEU A 74 -16.18 -2.14 -5.04
C LEU A 74 -17.26 -1.05 -5.06
N GLN A 75 -16.95 0.15 -4.53
CA GLN A 75 -17.86 1.29 -4.58
C GLN A 75 -18.12 1.79 -6.01
N ASN A 76 -17.10 1.77 -6.88
CA ASN A 76 -17.27 2.13 -8.28
C ASN A 76 -18.22 1.14 -8.97
N LEU A 77 -18.04 -0.16 -8.75
CA LEU A 77 -18.94 -1.19 -9.28
C LEU A 77 -20.37 -1.03 -8.73
N GLN A 78 -20.53 -0.77 -7.43
CA GLN A 78 -21.83 -0.53 -6.79
C GLN A 78 -22.58 0.65 -7.35
N ARG A 79 -21.88 1.78 -7.54
CA ARG A 79 -22.45 2.96 -8.19
C ARG A 79 -22.93 2.65 -9.62
N ASN A 80 -22.29 1.70 -10.30
CA ASN A 80 -22.63 1.32 -11.66
C ASN A 80 -23.64 0.16 -11.76
N GLY A 81 -24.20 -0.30 -10.63
CA GLY A 81 -25.31 -1.28 -10.58
C GLY A 81 -24.95 -2.66 -10.04
N TYR A 82 -23.70 -2.90 -9.62
CA TYR A 82 -23.28 -4.19 -9.05
C TYR A 82 -23.38 -4.19 -7.51
N GLY A 83 -24.36 -4.87 -6.93
CA GLY A 83 -24.50 -4.92 -5.48
C GLY A 83 -25.73 -5.70 -4.98
N PRO A 84 -25.93 -5.77 -3.66
CA PRO A 84 -27.01 -6.53 -3.03
C PRO A 84 -28.42 -6.05 -3.43
N GLN A 85 -28.55 -4.83 -3.92
CA GLN A 85 -29.81 -4.27 -4.42
C GLN A 85 -30.29 -4.88 -5.74
N ALA A 86 -29.39 -5.52 -6.51
CA ALA A 86 -29.76 -6.24 -7.72
C ALA A 86 -30.27 -7.65 -7.38
N ALA A 87 -31.12 -8.20 -8.24
CA ALA A 87 -31.56 -9.57 -8.09
C ALA A 87 -30.41 -10.56 -8.43
N PRO A 88 -30.30 -11.73 -7.77
CA PRO A 88 -29.16 -12.64 -7.94
C PRO A 88 -28.96 -13.15 -9.37
N ASP A 89 -30.05 -13.30 -10.12
CA ASP A 89 -30.08 -13.66 -11.54
C ASP A 89 -29.45 -12.59 -12.44
N GLN A 90 -29.42 -11.34 -12.00
CA GLN A 90 -28.87 -10.20 -12.75
C GLN A 90 -27.38 -9.98 -12.48
N TYR A 91 -26.79 -10.64 -11.48
CA TYR A 91 -25.39 -10.38 -11.08
C TYR A 91 -24.35 -10.62 -12.17
N PRO A 92 -24.43 -11.67 -13.00
CA PRO A 92 -23.45 -11.90 -14.05
C PRO A 92 -23.38 -10.72 -15.04
N GLU A 93 -24.54 -10.26 -15.51
CA GLU A 93 -24.64 -9.14 -16.44
C GLU A 93 -24.31 -7.80 -15.79
N ASN A 94 -24.75 -7.60 -14.54
CA ASN A 94 -24.48 -6.36 -13.81
C ASN A 94 -22.99 -6.17 -13.53
N LEU A 95 -22.21 -7.23 -13.33
CA LEU A 95 -20.76 -7.15 -13.19
C LEU A 95 -20.10 -6.62 -14.47
N LEU A 96 -20.39 -7.24 -15.62
CA LEU A 96 -19.84 -6.83 -16.92
C LEU A 96 -20.21 -5.39 -17.27
N ASN A 97 -21.47 -5.01 -17.02
CA ASN A 97 -21.96 -3.66 -17.27
C ASN A 97 -21.34 -2.64 -16.31
N ALA A 98 -21.16 -2.99 -15.04
CA ALA A 98 -20.53 -2.13 -14.04
C ALA A 98 -19.05 -1.88 -14.36
N GLU A 99 -18.33 -2.92 -14.80
CA GLU A 99 -16.95 -2.80 -15.27
C GLU A 99 -16.84 -1.87 -16.49
N ARG A 100 -17.68 -2.08 -17.51
CA ARG A 100 -17.70 -1.24 -18.72
C ARG A 100 -17.99 0.24 -18.41
N LYS A 101 -18.87 0.51 -17.44
CA LYS A 101 -19.20 1.87 -16.98
C LYS A 101 -18.14 2.46 -16.06
N SER A 102 -17.41 1.62 -15.32
CA SER A 102 -16.36 2.04 -14.39
C SER A 102 -15.07 2.43 -15.10
N ALA A 103 -14.86 1.89 -16.31
CA ALA A 103 -13.77 2.30 -17.17
C ALA A 103 -13.90 3.82 -17.40
N PRO A 104 -12.82 4.60 -17.19
CA PRO A 104 -12.83 6.01 -17.54
C PRO A 104 -13.24 6.06 -19.00
N GLN A 105 -14.42 6.64 -19.27
CA GLN A 105 -14.84 6.93 -20.62
C GLN A 105 -13.69 7.73 -21.20
N LYS A 106 -12.91 7.12 -22.10
CA LYS A 106 -11.96 7.84 -22.91
C LYS A 106 -12.84 8.75 -23.73
N THR A 107 -13.09 9.94 -23.18
CA THR A 107 -13.91 10.98 -23.77
C THR A 107 -13.33 11.17 -25.15
N ALA A 108 -14.02 10.63 -26.16
CA ALA A 108 -13.79 11.07 -27.52
C ALA A 108 -13.96 12.59 -27.45
N PRO A 109 -12.97 13.36 -27.94
CA PRO A 109 -13.06 14.81 -27.91
C PRO A 109 -14.41 15.20 -28.52
N ALA A 110 -15.18 15.99 -27.78
CA ALA A 110 -16.42 16.55 -28.27
C ALA A 110 -16.12 17.23 -29.60
N VAL A 111 -16.57 16.61 -30.70
CA VAL A 111 -16.54 17.23 -32.02
C VAL A 111 -17.47 18.43 -31.90
N PRO A 112 -16.99 19.68 -31.98
CA PRO A 112 -17.87 20.83 -31.95
C PRO A 112 -18.83 20.68 -33.12
N ALA A 113 -20.12 20.67 -32.83
CA ALA A 113 -21.16 20.65 -33.84
C ALA A 113 -20.89 21.80 -34.83
N SER A 114 -20.50 21.46 -36.06
CA SER A 114 -20.42 22.41 -37.16
C SER A 114 -21.84 22.86 -37.48
N SER A 115 -22.16 24.10 -37.11
CA SER A 115 -23.31 24.82 -37.63
C SER A 115 -23.17 24.95 -39.14
N ASN A 116 -24.20 24.55 -39.88
CA ASN A 116 -24.37 24.81 -41.30
C ASN A 116 -25.47 25.86 -41.47
#